data_AF-A0A1U9JXW6-F1
#
_entry.id   AF-A0A1U9JXW6-F1
#
_cell.length_a   1.000
_cell.length_b   1.000
_cell.length_c   1.000
_cell.angle_alpha   90.00
_cell.angle_beta   90.00
_cell.angle_gamma   90.00
#
_symmetry.space_group_name_H-M   'P 1'
#
loop_
_entity.id
_entity.type
_entity.pdbx_description
1 polymer ?
#
loop_
_entity_poly.entity_id
_entity_poly.type
_entity_poly.pdbx_seq_one_letter_code
_entity_poly.pdbx_strand_id
1 'polypeptide(L)'
;MPGRDLSEFMSEILSCMAFETAYSFSPSVRNPHSNATGLIQFMPSTARSLGTTVDALAKMSQAEQMNYVYRYFLPYKNRLSNLGDVYLAIFYPAAMNKPDDWIIAHKGSKVYAQNSGFDKRGKGFITRGDTLVAVRDAYRRGSSADLMYSGLVHPT
;
A
#
# COMPACT_ATOMS: atom_id res chain seq x y z
N MET A 1 -10.92 -24.85 4.08
CA MET A 1 -10.75 -23.92 2.95
C MET A 1 -9.27 -23.83 2.65
N PRO A 2 -8.79 -24.16 1.44
CA PRO A 2 -7.43 -23.78 1.06
C PRO A 2 -7.30 -22.26 1.25
N GLY A 3 -6.21 -21.81 1.88
CA GLY A 3 -6.00 -20.38 2.15
C GLY A 3 -5.94 -19.61 0.83
N ARG A 4 -6.38 -18.34 0.84
CA ARG A 4 -6.37 -17.49 -0.36
C ARG A 4 -4.96 -17.38 -0.95
N ASP A 5 -4.91 -17.38 -2.28
CA ASP A 5 -3.68 -17.11 -3.01
C ASP A 5 -3.43 -15.59 -3.08
N LEU A 6 -2.18 -15.17 -2.88
CA LEU A 6 -1.80 -13.77 -3.01
C LEU A 6 -1.97 -13.25 -4.45
N SER A 7 -1.97 -14.17 -5.44
CA SER A 7 -2.24 -13.83 -6.83
C SER A 7 -3.61 -13.17 -7.05
N GLU A 8 -4.60 -13.47 -6.19
CA GLU A 8 -5.94 -12.87 -6.22
C GLU A 8 -5.94 -11.37 -5.91
N PHE A 9 -4.89 -10.86 -5.25
CA PHE A 9 -4.78 -9.46 -4.80
C PHE A 9 -3.73 -8.66 -5.57
N MET A 10 -3.26 -9.15 -6.72
CA MET A 10 -2.14 -8.53 -7.41
C MET A 10 -2.44 -7.11 -7.90
N SER A 11 -3.65 -6.84 -8.37
CA SER A 11 -4.06 -5.48 -8.78
C SER A 11 -4.03 -4.52 -7.59
N GLU A 12 -4.47 -4.96 -6.42
CA GLU A 12 -4.47 -4.20 -5.17
C GLU A 12 -3.04 -3.96 -4.67
N ILE A 13 -2.19 -4.99 -4.70
CA ILE A 13 -0.77 -4.89 -4.33
C ILE A 13 -0.05 -3.89 -5.26
N LEU A 14 -0.24 -4.01 -6.57
CA LEU A 14 0.35 -3.09 -7.55
C LEU A 14 -0.14 -1.65 -7.36
N SER A 15 -1.41 -1.48 -7.00
CA SER A 15 -1.98 -0.15 -6.71
C SER A 15 -1.40 0.47 -5.45
N CYS A 16 -1.17 -0.35 -4.40
CA CYS A 16 -0.44 0.10 -3.22
C CYS A 16 1.00 0.46 -3.59
N MET A 17 1.68 -0.35 -4.40
CA MET A 17 3.05 -0.06 -4.83
C MET A 17 3.15 1.25 -5.63
N ALA A 18 2.20 1.48 -6.54
CA ALA A 18 2.10 2.73 -7.27
C ALA A 18 1.96 3.91 -6.30
N PHE A 19 1.06 3.81 -5.31
CA PHE A 19 0.87 4.85 -4.32
C PHE A 19 2.13 5.10 -3.47
N GLU A 20 2.71 4.04 -2.91
CA GLU A 20 3.88 4.08 -2.01
C GLU A 20 5.15 4.60 -2.68
N THR A 21 5.28 4.41 -3.99
CA THR A 21 6.46 4.85 -4.77
C THR A 21 6.20 6.09 -5.64
N ALA A 22 5.07 6.77 -5.45
CA ALA A 22 4.64 7.88 -6.30
C ALA A 22 4.69 7.53 -7.81
N TYR A 23 4.18 6.34 -8.16
CA TYR A 23 4.06 5.75 -9.49
C TYR A 23 5.38 5.41 -10.19
N SER A 24 6.53 5.53 -9.50
CA SER A 24 7.83 5.19 -10.09
C SER A 24 8.10 3.69 -10.13
N PHE A 25 7.46 2.90 -9.24
CA PHE A 25 7.77 1.49 -9.02
C PHE A 25 9.26 1.24 -8.76
N SER A 26 9.97 2.24 -8.23
CA SER A 26 11.40 2.12 -7.99
C SER A 26 11.68 1.40 -6.67
N PRO A 27 12.55 0.37 -6.67
CA PRO A 27 12.92 -0.38 -5.47
C PRO A 27 13.79 0.43 -4.51
N SER A 28 14.31 1.59 -4.94
CA SER A 28 15.25 2.42 -4.19
C SER A 28 14.64 3.69 -3.59
N VAL A 29 13.35 3.98 -3.85
CA VAL A 29 12.67 5.14 -3.25
C VAL A 29 12.74 5.03 -1.74
N ARG A 30 13.34 6.04 -1.11
CA ARG A 30 13.55 6.09 0.32
C ARG A 30 12.90 7.31 0.93
N ASN A 31 12.08 7.10 1.95
CA ASN A 31 11.56 8.18 2.77
C ASN A 31 12.69 8.74 3.66
N PRO A 32 13.02 10.04 3.56
CA PRO A 32 14.15 10.63 4.28
C PRO A 32 13.93 10.73 5.80
N HIS A 33 12.68 10.65 6.26
CA HIS A 33 12.34 10.76 7.68
C HIS A 33 12.27 9.38 8.37
N SER A 34 11.68 8.38 7.71
CA SER A 34 11.46 7.06 8.31
C SER A 34 12.44 5.98 7.85
N ASN A 35 13.23 6.24 6.80
CA ASN A 35 14.02 5.24 6.06
C ASN A 35 13.19 4.10 5.44
N ALA A 36 11.86 4.25 5.37
CA ALA A 36 11.02 3.34 4.61
C ALA A 36 11.50 3.29 3.16
N THR A 37 11.64 2.10 2.59
CA THR A 37 12.33 1.93 1.29
C THR A 37 11.61 0.94 0.36
N GLY A 38 11.57 1.26 -0.92
CA GLY A 38 11.17 0.36 -1.99
C GLY A 38 9.66 0.28 -2.25
N LEU A 39 9.28 -0.78 -2.96
CA LEU A 39 7.99 -0.98 -3.63
C LEU A 39 6.78 -0.87 -2.71
N ILE A 40 6.89 -1.25 -1.44
CA ILE A 40 5.83 -1.07 -0.42
C ILE A 40 6.32 -0.24 0.77
N GLN A 41 7.39 0.55 0.58
CA GLN A 41 8.02 1.36 1.63
C GLN A 41 8.33 0.55 2.91
N PHE A 42 9.11 -0.53 2.75
CA PHE A 42 9.52 -1.39 3.86
C PHE A 42 10.21 -0.58 4.96
N MET A 43 9.64 -0.59 6.16
CA MET A 43 10.30 -0.03 7.35
C MET A 43 11.60 -0.80 7.67
N PRO A 44 12.63 -0.15 8.24
CA PRO A 44 13.88 -0.83 8.60
C PRO A 44 13.71 -2.08 9.47
N SER A 45 12.76 -2.06 10.42
CA SER A 45 12.44 -3.22 11.25
C SER A 45 11.80 -4.37 10.45
N THR A 46 10.89 -4.05 9.52
CA THR A 46 10.26 -5.02 8.63
C THR A 46 11.28 -5.65 7.68
N ALA A 47 12.20 -4.86 7.11
CA ALA A 47 13.27 -5.41 6.28
C ALA A 47 14.11 -6.43 7.07
N ARG A 48 14.46 -6.11 8.32
CA ARG A 48 15.19 -7.03 9.21
C ARG A 48 14.42 -8.30 9.53
N SER A 49 13.11 -8.21 9.81
CA SER A 49 12.31 -9.42 10.08
C SER A 49 12.16 -10.32 8.85
N LEU A 50 12.33 -9.78 7.64
CA LEU A 50 12.41 -10.52 6.39
C LEU A 50 13.82 -11.03 6.06
N GLY A 51 14.78 -10.84 6.96
CA GLY A 51 16.17 -11.31 6.78
C GLY A 51 16.99 -10.48 5.81
N THR A 52 16.69 -9.18 5.68
CA THR A 52 17.42 -8.24 4.80
C THR A 52 17.55 -6.86 5.46
N THR A 53 18.00 -5.85 4.71
CA THR A 53 18.06 -4.44 5.13
C THR A 53 17.44 -3.54 4.08
N VAL A 54 17.05 -2.32 4.46
CA VAL A 54 16.56 -1.33 3.49
C VAL A 54 17.62 -0.92 2.46
N ASP A 55 18.91 -1.03 2.78
CA ASP A 55 20.00 -0.77 1.83
C ASP A 55 20.18 -1.91 0.83
N ALA A 56 19.98 -3.15 1.27
CA ALA A 56 19.97 -4.30 0.37
C ALA A 56 18.73 -4.27 -0.54
N LEU A 57 17.56 -3.96 0.02
CA LEU A 57 16.32 -3.78 -0.75
C LEU A 57 16.50 -2.70 -1.83
N ALA A 58 17.10 -1.56 -1.50
CA ALA A 58 17.31 -0.45 -2.45
C ALA A 58 18.20 -0.82 -3.66
N LYS A 59 19.01 -1.87 -3.55
CA LYS A 59 19.92 -2.32 -4.61
C LYS A 59 19.32 -3.43 -5.48
N MET A 60 18.16 -3.96 -5.11
CA MET A 60 17.48 -5.01 -5.87
C MET A 60 16.83 -4.45 -7.13
N SER A 61 16.66 -5.30 -8.13
CA SER A 61 15.69 -5.08 -9.19
C SER A 61 14.26 -5.12 -8.64
N GLN A 62 13.30 -4.63 -9.43
CA GLN A 62 11.87 -4.72 -9.10
C GLN A 62 11.44 -6.18 -8.90
N ALA A 63 11.86 -7.09 -9.79
CA ALA A 63 11.51 -8.51 -9.72
C ALA A 63 12.06 -9.20 -8.47
N GLU A 64 13.31 -8.91 -8.08
CA GLU A 64 13.89 -9.43 -6.85
C GLU A 64 13.14 -8.90 -5.61
N GLN A 65 12.84 -7.60 -5.59
CA GLN A 65 12.14 -6.99 -4.47
C GLN A 65 10.69 -7.48 -4.35
N MET A 66 10.04 -7.87 -5.46
CA MET A 66 8.71 -8.50 -5.43
C MET A 66 8.70 -9.79 -4.61
N ASN A 67 9.78 -10.58 -4.57
CA ASN A 67 9.85 -11.75 -3.69
C ASN A 67 9.71 -11.37 -2.20
N TYR A 68 10.23 -10.20 -1.81
CA TYR A 68 10.06 -9.67 -0.45
C TYR A 68 8.66 -9.12 -0.22
N VAL A 69 8.02 -8.54 -1.24
CA VAL A 69 6.61 -8.13 -1.19
C VAL A 69 5.73 -9.36 -0.93
N TYR A 70 5.94 -10.46 -1.65
CA TYR A 70 5.21 -11.72 -1.39
C TYR A 70 5.43 -12.22 0.03
N ARG A 71 6.69 -12.34 0.48
CA ARG A 71 7.04 -12.78 1.84
C ARG A 71 6.41 -11.91 2.93
N TYR A 72 6.32 -10.61 2.68
CA TYR A 72 5.67 -9.67 3.58
C TYR A 72 4.17 -9.92 3.75
N PHE A 73 3.47 -10.26 2.66
CA PHE A 73 2.01 -10.50 2.70
C PHE A 73 1.62 -11.91 3.18
N LEU A 74 2.54 -12.88 3.19
CA LEU A 74 2.24 -14.26 3.62
C LEU A 74 1.52 -14.37 4.98
N PRO A 75 1.89 -13.63 6.05
CA PRO A 75 1.19 -13.68 7.33
C PRO A 75 -0.24 -13.11 7.27
N TYR A 76 -0.53 -12.27 6.27
CA TYR A 76 -1.81 -11.58 6.12
C TYR A 76 -2.76 -12.26 5.14
N LYS A 77 -2.31 -13.20 4.31
CA LYS A 77 -3.06 -13.74 3.16
C LYS A 77 -4.51 -14.14 3.45
N ASN A 78 -4.78 -14.73 4.63
CA ASN A 78 -6.13 -15.16 5.01
C ASN A 78 -7.03 -14.00 5.53
N ARG A 79 -6.45 -12.85 5.81
CA ARG A 79 -7.11 -11.62 6.30
C ARG A 79 -7.30 -10.57 5.20
N LEU A 80 -6.75 -10.75 4.01
CA LEU A 80 -6.91 -9.82 2.88
C LEU A 80 -8.26 -10.08 2.21
N SER A 81 -9.14 -9.08 2.10
CA SER A 81 -10.44 -9.27 1.43
C SER A 81 -10.77 -8.22 0.37
N ASN A 82 -10.01 -7.12 0.31
CA ASN A 82 -10.23 -6.00 -0.60
C ASN A 82 -8.96 -5.11 -0.60
N LEU A 83 -8.94 -4.12 -1.50
CA LEU A 83 -7.90 -3.10 -1.59
C LEU A 83 -7.54 -2.46 -0.23
N GLY A 84 -8.54 -2.17 0.60
CA GLY A 84 -8.33 -1.53 1.89
C GLY A 84 -7.58 -2.43 2.87
N ASP A 85 -7.80 -3.75 2.84
CA ASP A 85 -7.07 -4.69 3.69
C ASP A 85 -5.63 -4.91 3.21
N VAL A 86 -5.39 -4.86 1.90
CA VAL A 86 -4.03 -4.88 1.33
C VAL A 86 -3.26 -3.65 1.76
N TYR A 87 -3.84 -2.45 1.59
CA TYR A 87 -3.18 -1.21 2.00
C TYR A 87 -2.99 -1.13 3.52
N LEU A 88 -3.98 -1.53 4.32
CA LEU A 88 -3.84 -1.49 5.77
C LEU A 88 -2.92 -2.58 6.31
N ALA A 89 -2.68 -3.67 5.60
CA ALA A 89 -1.58 -4.56 5.95
C ALA A 89 -0.23 -3.83 5.89
N ILE A 90 -0.02 -2.92 4.93
CA ILE A 90 1.18 -2.07 4.81
C ILE A 90 1.21 -0.99 5.89
N PHE A 91 0.12 -0.22 6.00
CA PHE A 91 0.08 1.01 6.80
C PHE A 91 -0.24 0.79 8.28
N TYR A 92 -1.31 0.05 8.58
CA TYR A 92 -1.83 -0.10 9.95
C TYR A 92 -2.60 -1.42 10.14
N PRO A 93 -1.92 -2.57 10.34
CA PRO A 93 -2.54 -3.91 10.28
C PRO A 93 -3.70 -4.16 11.26
N ALA A 94 -3.77 -3.39 12.36
CA ALA A 94 -4.85 -3.49 13.33
C ALA A 94 -6.21 -3.02 12.79
N ALA A 95 -6.22 -2.19 11.74
CA ALA A 95 -7.42 -1.68 11.08
C ALA A 95 -7.93 -2.58 9.94
N MET A 96 -7.25 -3.68 9.61
CA MET A 96 -7.70 -4.63 8.59
C MET A 96 -9.05 -5.27 9.00
N ASN A 97 -9.94 -5.47 8.02
CA ASN A 97 -11.31 -5.97 8.20
C ASN A 97 -12.18 -5.16 9.18
N LYS A 98 -11.80 -3.92 9.49
CA LYS A 98 -12.63 -2.96 10.22
C LYS A 98 -13.50 -2.15 9.26
N PRO A 99 -14.65 -1.61 9.72
CA PRO A 99 -15.45 -0.69 8.91
C PRO A 99 -14.71 0.64 8.64
N ASP A 100 -15.12 1.37 7.61
CA ASP A 100 -14.46 2.62 7.16
C ASP A 100 -14.54 3.76 8.19
N ASP A 101 -15.47 3.70 9.15
CA ASP A 101 -15.60 4.64 10.26
C ASP A 101 -14.71 4.29 11.47
N TRP A 102 -14.02 3.14 11.45
CA TRP A 102 -13.12 2.74 12.53
C TRP A 102 -11.98 3.74 12.70
N ILE A 103 -11.81 4.25 13.92
CA ILE A 103 -10.81 5.28 14.22
C ILE A 103 -9.43 4.65 14.39
N ILE A 104 -8.48 5.08 13.57
CA ILE A 104 -7.06 4.70 13.65
C ILE A 104 -6.33 5.55 14.70
N ALA A 105 -6.62 6.85 14.74
CA ALA A 105 -5.91 7.76 15.62
C ALA A 105 -6.70 9.02 15.95
N HIS A 106 -6.55 9.52 17.17
CA HIS A 106 -7.05 10.82 17.61
C HIS A 106 -5.92 11.87 17.65
N LYS A 107 -6.27 13.14 17.45
CA LYS A 107 -5.38 14.28 17.63
C LYS A 107 -4.73 14.23 19.02
N GLY A 108 -3.41 14.43 19.06
CA GLY A 108 -2.60 14.27 20.27
C GLY A 108 -1.89 12.92 20.38
N SER A 109 -2.32 11.90 19.63
CA SER A 109 -1.54 10.66 19.51
C SER A 109 -0.36 10.82 18.55
N LYS A 110 0.70 10.03 18.76
CA LYS A 110 1.86 9.98 17.85
C LYS A 110 1.45 9.55 16.43
N VAL A 111 0.55 8.57 16.31
CA VAL A 111 0.05 8.09 15.02
C VAL A 111 -0.66 9.21 14.27
N TYR A 112 -1.50 10.01 14.95
CA TYR A 112 -2.13 11.16 14.32
C TYR A 112 -1.09 12.21 13.91
N ALA A 113 -0.13 12.54 14.78
CA ALA A 113 0.87 13.57 14.48
C ALA A 113 1.69 13.24 13.23
N GLN A 114 2.01 11.96 13.01
CA GLN A 114 2.77 11.51 11.83
C GLN A 114 1.91 11.41 10.56
N ASN A 115 0.58 11.32 10.70
CA ASN A 115 -0.33 10.99 9.60
C ASN A 115 -1.49 11.99 9.47
N SER A 116 -1.35 13.19 10.04
CA SER A 116 -2.42 14.19 10.11
C SER A 116 -2.92 14.63 8.74
N GLY A 117 -2.12 14.41 7.69
CA GLY A 117 -2.51 14.62 6.30
C GLY A 117 -3.73 13.81 5.83
N PHE A 118 -4.12 12.74 6.53
CA PHE A 118 -5.35 11.99 6.25
C PHE A 118 -6.63 12.66 6.79
N ASP A 119 -6.54 13.48 7.85
CA ASP A 119 -7.71 14.22 8.36
C ASP A 119 -7.96 15.49 7.55
N LYS A 120 -8.36 15.32 6.28
CA LYS A 120 -8.59 16.41 5.31
C LYS A 120 -9.66 17.40 5.76
N ARG A 121 -10.54 17.00 6.68
CA ARG A 121 -11.67 17.80 7.18
C ARG A 121 -11.43 18.38 8.57
N GLY A 122 -10.26 18.14 9.19
CA GLY A 122 -9.91 18.69 10.50
C GLY A 122 -10.83 18.22 11.63
N LYS A 123 -11.34 16.99 11.56
CA LYS A 123 -12.25 16.40 12.56
C LYS A 123 -11.56 16.14 13.90
N GLY A 124 -10.23 16.07 13.92
CA GLY A 124 -9.43 15.69 15.09
C GLY A 124 -9.24 14.18 15.24
N PHE A 125 -9.57 13.39 14.21
CA PHE A 125 -9.32 11.96 14.17
C PHE A 125 -9.20 11.45 12.72
N ILE A 126 -8.45 10.36 12.56
CA ILE A 126 -8.25 9.65 11.28
C ILE A 126 -9.01 8.33 11.36
N THR A 127 -9.88 8.06 10.39
CA THR A 127 -10.55 6.77 10.24
C THR A 127 -9.87 5.90 9.20
N ARG A 128 -10.19 4.60 9.20
CA ARG A 128 -9.85 3.69 8.10
C ARG A 128 -10.20 4.32 6.75
N GLY A 129 -11.43 4.77 6.57
CA GLY A 129 -11.92 5.36 5.32
C GLY A 129 -11.11 6.56 4.84
N ASP A 130 -10.66 7.43 5.75
CA ASP A 130 -9.81 8.58 5.40
C ASP A 130 -8.48 8.13 4.75
N THR A 131 -7.90 7.02 5.24
CA THR A 131 -6.63 6.48 4.72
C THR A 131 -6.78 5.82 3.35
N LEU A 132 -7.98 5.35 3.00
CA LEU A 132 -8.22 4.61 1.76
C LEU A 132 -8.44 5.51 0.54
N VAL A 133 -8.63 6.82 0.72
CA VAL A 133 -8.95 7.73 -0.39
C VAL A 133 -7.87 7.70 -1.47
N ALA A 134 -6.60 7.91 -1.09
CA ALA A 134 -5.52 8.02 -2.06
C ALA A 134 -5.20 6.69 -2.78
N VAL A 135 -5.26 5.57 -2.07
CA VAL A 135 -5.02 4.25 -2.68
C VAL A 135 -6.17 3.82 -3.60
N ARG A 136 -7.43 4.22 -3.28
CA ARG A 136 -8.58 4.02 -4.19
C ARG A 136 -8.38 4.78 -5.50
N ASP A 137 -7.80 5.98 -5.46
CA ASP A 137 -7.49 6.74 -6.68
C ASP A 137 -6.37 6.09 -7.50
N ALA A 138 -5.33 5.56 -6.85
CA ALA A 138 -4.29 4.78 -7.52
C ALA A 138 -4.87 3.53 -8.20
N TYR A 139 -5.75 2.80 -7.50
CA TYR A 139 -6.42 1.62 -8.04
C TYR A 139 -7.30 1.94 -9.25
N ARG A 140 -8.08 3.03 -9.19
CA ARG A 140 -8.89 3.49 -10.33
C ARG A 140 -8.02 3.80 -11.55
N ARG A 141 -6.91 4.53 -11.36
CA ARG A 141 -5.98 4.87 -12.46
C ARG A 141 -5.37 3.63 -13.12
N GLY A 142 -5.06 2.60 -12.33
CA GLY A 142 -4.52 1.33 -12.86
C GLY A 142 -5.58 0.40 -13.46
N SER A 143 -6.83 0.48 -13.00
CA SER A 143 -7.94 -0.38 -13.45
C SER A 143 -8.71 0.16 -14.65
N SER A 144 -8.41 1.39 -15.10
CA SER A 144 -9.03 1.99 -16.28
C SER A 144 -8.62 1.26 -17.56
N ALA A 145 -9.35 0.20 -17.89
CA ALA A 145 -9.52 -0.32 -19.25
C ALA A 145 -10.10 0.76 -20.21
N ASP A 146 -10.61 1.87 -19.69
CA ASP A 146 -11.17 2.99 -20.47
C ASP A 146 -10.15 3.77 -21.32
N LEU A 147 -8.85 3.70 -21.02
CA LEU A 147 -7.81 4.32 -21.87
C LEU A 147 -7.31 3.40 -23.00
N MET A 148 -7.67 2.12 -22.98
CA MET A 148 -7.26 1.15 -24.01
C MET A 148 -8.33 0.94 -25.10
N TYR A 149 -9.58 1.36 -24.86
CA TYR A 149 -10.67 1.23 -25.84
C TYR A 149 -11.07 2.57 -26.50
N SER A 150 -10.71 3.73 -25.94
CA SER A 150 -11.03 5.03 -26.53
C SER A 150 -10.12 5.42 -27.71
N GLY A 151 -9.16 4.58 -28.09
CA GLY A 151 -8.21 4.81 -29.20
C GLY A 151 -8.50 4.03 -30.49
N LEU A 152 -9.56 3.21 -30.53
CA LEU A 152 -9.94 2.41 -31.69
C LEU A 152 -11.41 2.64 -32.07
N VAL A 153 -11.73 3.86 -32.51
CA VAL A 153 -12.89 4.11 -33.36
C VAL A 153 -12.45 5.01 -34.53
N HIS A 154 -12.14 4.32 -35.63
CA HIS A 154 -12.01 4.69 -37.06
C HIS A 154 -11.75 6.14 -37.50
N PRO A 155 -10.78 6.36 -38.41
CA PRO A 155 -10.99 7.27 -39.54
C PRO A 155 -11.67 6.52 -40.69
N THR A 156 -12.78 7.08 -41.18
CA THR A 156 -13.25 6.94 -42.57
C THR A 156 -12.32 7.68 -43.51
#